data_AF-A0A850P0X6-F1
#
_entry.id   AF-A0A850P0X6-F1
#
_cell.length_a   1.000
_cell.length_b   1.000
_cell.length_c   1.000
_cell.angle_alpha   90.00
_cell.angle_beta   90.00
_cell.angle_gamma   90.00
#
_symmetry.space_group_name_H-M   'P 1'
#
loop_
_entity.id
_entity.type
_entity.pdbx_description
1 polymer ?
#
loop_
_entity_poly.entity_id
_entity_poly.type
_entity_poly.pdbx_seq_one_letter_code
_entity_poly.pdbx_strand_id
1 'polypeptide(L)'
;MSHNYATPLTPEKRLARVLARIPADWTLGLDRQPSATGTGQWRARLGMPGQDAPEWTTPHDTMVDALEAAWRQARTALNAG
;
A
#
# COMPACT_ATOMS: atom_id res chain seq x y z
N MET A 1 3.53 -31.94 -20.87
CA MET A 1 3.54 -30.48 -20.99
C MET A 1 2.74 -29.92 -19.81
N SER A 2 3.41 -29.35 -18.79
CA SER A 2 2.74 -28.89 -17.57
C SER A 2 2.30 -27.45 -17.75
N HIS A 3 0.99 -27.23 -17.82
CA HIS A 3 0.39 -25.90 -17.90
C HIS A 3 0.45 -25.25 -16.51
N ASN A 4 1.38 -24.31 -16.31
CA ASN A 4 1.37 -23.41 -15.15
C ASN A 4 0.18 -22.45 -15.31
N TYR A 5 -0.99 -22.81 -14.76
CA TYR A 5 -2.07 -21.85 -14.54
C TYR A 5 -1.72 -20.95 -13.37
N ALA A 6 -0.79 -20.01 -13.58
CA ALA A 6 -0.58 -18.92 -12.65
C ALA A 6 -1.89 -18.13 -12.57
N THR A 7 -2.72 -18.38 -11.55
CA THR A 7 -3.94 -17.60 -11.32
C THR A 7 -3.54 -16.13 -11.27
N PRO A 8 -4.08 -15.26 -12.16
CA PRO A 8 -3.76 -13.85 -12.10
C PRO A 8 -4.14 -13.34 -10.71
N LEU A 9 -3.20 -12.64 -10.09
CA LEU A 9 -3.39 -12.12 -8.74
C LEU A 9 -4.46 -11.04 -8.81
N THR A 10 -5.68 -11.37 -8.39
CA THR A 10 -6.78 -10.40 -8.36
C THR A 10 -6.42 -9.23 -7.44
N PRO A 11 -6.97 -8.03 -7.67
CA PRO A 11 -6.76 -6.88 -6.80
C PRO A 11 -7.02 -7.19 -5.32
N GLU A 12 -8.03 -8.02 -5.02
CA GLU A 12 -8.34 -8.45 -3.65
C GLU A 12 -7.25 -9.34 -3.05
N LYS A 13 -6.73 -10.31 -3.81
CA LYS A 13 -5.61 -11.14 -3.33
C LYS A 13 -4.35 -10.32 -3.10
N ARG A 14 -4.11 -9.29 -3.91
CA ARG A 14 -2.99 -8.36 -3.72
C ARG A 14 -3.19 -7.54 -2.45
N LEU A 15 -4.37 -6.95 -2.25
CA LEU A 15 -4.72 -6.21 -1.04
C LEU A 15 -4.55 -7.06 0.21
N ALA A 16 -5.14 -8.26 0.25
CA ALA A 16 -5.05 -9.18 1.38
C ALA A 16 -3.59 -9.53 1.71
N ARG A 17 -2.74 -9.76 0.69
CA ARG A 17 -1.31 -10.02 0.88
C ARG A 17 -0.56 -8.84 1.47
N VAL A 18 -0.90 -7.61 1.10
CA VAL A 18 -0.25 -6.41 1.64
C VAL A 18 -0.69 -6.18 3.08
N LEU A 19 -2.00 -6.25 3.35
CA LEU A 19 -2.54 -6.13 4.71
C LEU A 19 -1.97 -7.20 5.65
N ALA A 20 -1.85 -8.45 5.20
CA ALA A 20 -1.27 -9.53 6.01
C ALA A 20 0.22 -9.35 6.34
N ARG A 21 0.93 -8.44 5.65
CA ARG A 21 2.34 -8.12 5.93
C ARG A 21 2.52 -6.96 6.90
N ILE A 22 1.49 -6.13 7.06
CA ILE A 22 1.53 -4.97 7.94
C ILE A 22 1.32 -5.47 9.37
N PRO A 23 2.24 -5.17 10.32
CA PRO A 23 2.06 -5.53 11.72
C PRO A 23 0.78 -4.94 12.31
N ALA A 24 0.12 -5.66 13.21
CA ALA A 24 -1.17 -5.25 13.78
C ALA A 24 -1.09 -3.94 14.60
N ASP A 25 0.08 -3.64 15.17
CA ASP A 25 0.32 -2.42 15.97
C ASP A 25 0.59 -1.18 15.10
N TRP A 26 0.57 -1.31 13.78
CA TRP A 26 0.81 -0.20 12.86
C TRP A 26 -0.50 0.49 12.48
N THR A 27 -0.44 1.81 12.33
CA THR A 27 -1.58 2.60 11.86
C THR A 27 -1.59 2.67 10.35
N LEU A 28 -2.76 2.46 9.74
CA LEU A 28 -2.96 2.63 8.31
C LEU A 28 -3.80 3.88 8.03
N GLY A 29 -3.23 4.85 7.32
CA GLY A 29 -3.94 5.99 6.76
C GLY A 29 -4.21 5.77 5.28
N LEU A 30 -5.47 5.93 4.86
CA LEU A 30 -5.88 5.96 3.46
C LEU A 30 -6.65 7.24 3.21
N ASP A 31 -6.33 7.91 2.11
CA ASP A 31 -6.98 9.17 1.75
C ASP A 31 -7.19 9.24 0.24
N ARG A 32 -8.42 9.61 -0.15
CA ARG A 32 -8.83 9.74 -1.54
C ARG A 32 -8.85 11.22 -1.92
N GLN A 33 -7.96 11.62 -2.80
CA GLN A 33 -7.82 12.98 -3.30
C GLN A 33 -8.60 13.18 -4.60
N PRO A 34 -9.20 14.35 -4.81
CA PRO A 34 -9.75 14.71 -6.11
C PRO A 34 -8.61 14.82 -7.15
N SER A 35 -8.86 14.35 -8.36
CA SER A 35 -7.92 14.47 -9.49
C SER A 35 -8.47 15.45 -10.51
N ALA A 36 -7.58 16.21 -11.17
CA ALA A 36 -7.92 17.10 -12.28
C ALA A 36 -8.59 16.37 -13.46
N THR A 37 -8.39 15.05 -13.57
CA THR A 37 -8.99 14.20 -14.62
C THR A 37 -10.35 13.60 -14.23
N GLY A 38 -10.86 13.89 -13.02
CA GLY A 38 -12.13 13.37 -12.52
C GLY A 38 -12.06 11.98 -11.88
N THR A 39 -10.98 11.22 -12.09
CA THR A 39 -10.73 9.94 -11.40
C THR A 39 -9.98 10.19 -10.09
N GLY A 40 -10.70 10.12 -8.95
CA GLY A 40 -10.08 10.35 -7.64
C GLY A 40 -8.86 9.46 -7.40
N GLN A 41 -7.74 10.06 -7.00
CA GLN A 41 -6.48 9.39 -6.70
C GLN A 41 -6.40 9.00 -5.23
N TRP A 42 -5.56 8.03 -4.92
CA TRP A 42 -5.38 7.46 -3.59
C TRP A 42 -3.96 7.68 -3.10
N ARG A 43 -3.83 8.10 -1.86
CA ARG A 43 -2.56 8.08 -1.14
C ARG A 43 -2.71 7.29 0.16
N ALA A 44 -1.63 6.66 0.58
CA ALA A 44 -1.60 5.86 1.80
C ALA A 44 -0.39 6.26 2.66
N ARG A 45 -0.45 5.93 3.94
CA ARG A 45 0.70 5.98 4.85
C ARG A 45 0.58 4.91 5.92
N LEU A 46 1.73 4.40 6.39
CA LEU A 46 1.80 3.42 7.47
C LEU A 46 2.58 4.00 8.64
N GLY A 47 1.92 4.32 9.75
CA GLY A 47 2.58 4.80 10.96
C GLY A 47 3.06 3.65 11.83
N MET A 48 4.36 3.61 12.12
CA MET A 48 4.95 2.64 13.04
C MET A 48 4.84 3.16 14.48
N PRO A 49 4.59 2.29 15.48
CA PRO A 49 4.53 2.70 16.87
C PRO A 49 5.88 3.25 17.34
N GLY A 50 5.87 4.40 17.99
CA GLY A 50 7.08 5.04 18.52
C GLY A 50 7.96 5.74 17.48
N GLN A 51 7.48 5.89 16.25
CA GLN A 51 8.13 6.69 15.20
C GLN A 51 7.19 7.79 14.73
N ASP A 52 7.76 8.88 14.21
CA ASP A 52 6.97 9.89 13.53
C ASP A 52 6.20 9.29 12.35
N ALA A 53 4.98 9.78 12.12
CA ALA A 53 4.17 9.32 11.01
C ALA A 53 4.90 9.63 9.69
N PRO A 54 5.17 8.63 8.84
CA PRO A 54 5.85 8.88 7.59
C PRO A 54 4.99 9.73 6.66
N GLU A 55 5.66 10.35 5.69
CA GLU A 55 4.99 11.11 4.65
C GLU A 55 4.00 10.23 3.89
N TRP A 56 2.96 10.87 3.35
CA TRP A 56 2.04 10.20 2.46
C TRP A 56 2.75 9.75 1.19
N THR A 57 2.31 8.62 0.63
CA THR A 57 2.75 8.23 -0.72
C THR A 57 2.37 9.30 -1.74
N THR A 58 3.06 9.26 -2.89
CA THR A 58 2.55 9.91 -4.09
C THR A 58 1.11 9.46 -4.37
N PRO A 59 0.27 10.27 -5.02
CA PRO A 59 -1.06 9.84 -5.44
C PRO A 59 -1.01 8.70 -6.48
N HIS A 60 -1.87 7.70 -6.34
CA HIS A 60 -2.01 6.56 -7.24
C HIS A 60 -3.45 6.41 -7.77
N ASP A 61 -3.65 5.77 -8.92
CA ASP A 61 -4.98 5.56 -9.49
C ASP A 61 -5.86 4.59 -8.68
N THR A 62 -5.24 3.67 -7.91
CA THR A 62 -5.98 2.70 -7.10
C THR A 62 -5.50 2.66 -5.66
N MET A 63 -6.42 2.36 -4.76
CA MET A 63 -6.15 2.19 -3.32
C MET A 63 -5.09 1.11 -3.05
N VAL A 64 -5.10 0.02 -3.81
CA VAL A 64 -4.16 -1.10 -3.63
C VAL A 64 -2.74 -0.67 -3.99
N ASP A 65 -2.57 0.11 -5.06
CA ASP A 65 -1.28 0.62 -5.50
C ASP A 65 -0.68 1.60 -4.48
N ALA A 66 -1.52 2.49 -3.92
CA ALA A 66 -1.13 3.38 -2.83
C ALA A 66 -0.69 2.60 -1.57
N LEU A 67 -1.44 1.56 -1.19
CA LEU A 67 -1.09 0.73 -0.04
C LEU A 67 0.23 -0.04 -0.27
N GLU A 68 0.44 -0.59 -1.46
CA GLU A 68 1.71 -1.24 -1.82
C GLU A 68 2.88 -0.26 -1.76
N ALA A 69 2.71 0.97 -2.23
CA ALA A 69 3.72 2.01 -2.15
C ALA A 69 4.05 2.35 -0.69
N ALA A 70 3.04 2.53 0.17
CA ALA A 70 3.24 2.81 1.59
C ALA A 70 3.97 1.66 2.30
N TRP A 71 3.61 0.41 2.00
CA TRP A 71 4.32 -0.76 2.53
C TRP A 71 5.78 -0.80 2.08
N ARG A 72 6.06 -0.48 0.81
CA ARG A 72 7.45 -0.42 0.32
C ARG A 72 8.25 0.66 1.03
N GLN A 73 7.69 1.87 1.20
CA GLN A 73 8.33 2.96 1.93
C GLN A 73 8.64 2.56 3.38
N ALA A 74 7.66 2.01 4.08
CA ALA A 74 7.83 1.55 5.45
C ALA A 74 8.87 0.42 5.55
N ARG A 75 8.86 -0.54 4.61
CA ARG A 75 9.86 -1.60 4.56
C ARG A 75 11.26 -1.05 4.31
N THR A 76 11.43 -0.08 3.41
CA THR A 76 12.72 0.57 3.18
C THR A 76 13.20 1.27 4.45
N ALA A 77 12.32 1.99 5.16
CA ALA A 77 12.67 2.61 6.44
C ALA A 77 13.08 1.58 7.50
N LEU A 78 12.38 0.44 7.61
CA LEU A 78 12.75 -0.66 8.50
C LEU A 78 14.10 -1.31 8.19
N ASN A 79 14.54 -1.31 6.92
CA ASN A 79 15.83 -1.88 6.53
C ASN A 79 16.97 -0.84 6.59
N ALA A 80 16.64 0.44 6.81
CA ALA A 80 17.60 1.54 6.87
C ALA A 80 18.01 1.90 8.31
N GLY A 81 17.35 1.35 9.33
CA GLY A 81 17.70 1.44 10.74
C GLY A 81 18.31 0.15 11.26
#